data_AF-A0A6H1WWT7-F1
#
_entry.id   AF-A0A6H1WWT7-F1
#
_cell.length_a   1.000
_cell.length_b   1.000
_cell.length_c   1.000
_cell.angle_alpha   90.00
_cell.angle_beta   90.00
_cell.angle_gamma   90.00
#
_symmetry.space_group_name_H-M   'P 1'
#
loop_
_entity.id
_entity.type
_entity.pdbx_description
1 polymer ?
#
loop_
_entity_poly.entity_id
_entity_poly.type
_entity_poly.pdbx_seq_one_letter_code
_entity_poly.pdbx_strand_id
1 'polypeptide(L)'
;MNSSENIRNAFKVVYKTYENIDKMMKYCKVICEDNNYVQCTNKFLRWKSDSDFYGWAINNFILIFQNKSDMEYENGLRNGPLYVLEIDFNYECIPTVYISKYEYKNIDTWSGQFSAADNWRFYWPVRKREYFKQEKIGEYDIYLPEVNSEIAREKYYLGLERAVRYSEDLVDINSDNIAEKIFERFNLLRDI
;
A
#
# COMPACT_ATOMS: atom_id res chain seq x y z
N MET A 1 -6.91 4.87 -38.67
CA MET A 1 -6.61 5.57 -37.40
C MET A 1 -5.26 6.24 -37.53
N ASN A 2 -5.20 7.56 -37.35
CA ASN A 2 -3.92 8.28 -37.41
C ASN A 2 -3.16 8.15 -36.06
N SER A 3 -1.84 8.30 -36.08
CA SER A 3 -1.00 8.19 -34.87
C SER A 3 -1.40 9.21 -33.79
N SER A 4 -1.84 10.40 -34.18
CA SER A 4 -2.28 11.46 -33.26
C SER A 4 -3.54 11.09 -32.45
N GLU A 5 -4.51 10.44 -33.08
CA GLU A 5 -5.73 9.95 -32.44
C GLU A 5 -5.43 8.85 -31.43
N ASN A 6 -4.52 7.94 -31.78
CA ASN A 6 -4.08 6.87 -30.89
C ASN A 6 -3.39 7.43 -29.65
N ILE A 7 -2.47 8.38 -29.82
CA ILE A 7 -1.80 9.05 -28.70
C ILE A 7 -2.82 9.76 -27.80
N ARG A 8 -3.73 10.54 -28.39
CA ARG A 8 -4.78 11.25 -27.63
C ARG A 8 -5.68 10.28 -26.86
N ASN A 9 -6.09 9.18 -27.47
CA ASN A 9 -6.95 8.19 -26.84
C ASN A 9 -6.23 7.47 -25.70
N ALA A 10 -4.95 7.12 -25.87
CA ALA A 10 -4.14 6.50 -24.82
C ALA A 10 -4.07 7.38 -23.56
N PHE A 11 -3.70 8.66 -23.72
CA PHE A 11 -3.67 9.59 -22.59
C PHE A 11 -5.05 9.81 -21.96
N LYS A 12 -6.12 9.86 -22.76
CA LYS A 12 -7.49 9.97 -22.23
C LYS A 12 -7.86 8.78 -21.33
N VAL A 13 -7.44 7.57 -21.69
CA VAL A 13 -7.64 6.38 -20.85
C VAL A 13 -6.85 6.52 -19.55
N VAL A 14 -5.56 6.87 -19.62
CA VAL A 14 -4.72 7.07 -18.42
C VAL A 14 -5.33 8.09 -17.45
N TYR A 15 -5.76 9.26 -17.93
CA TYR A 15 -6.38 10.27 -17.07
C TYR A 15 -7.66 9.78 -16.42
N LYS A 16 -8.53 9.09 -17.16
CA LYS A 16 -9.75 8.49 -16.59
C LYS A 16 -9.44 7.41 -15.54
N THR A 17 -8.40 6.61 -15.76
CA THR A 17 -7.93 5.64 -14.77
C THR A 17 -7.51 6.36 -13.49
N TYR A 18 -6.71 7.43 -13.58
CA TYR A 18 -6.32 8.22 -12.41
C TYR A 18 -7.50 8.87 -11.69
N GLU A 19 -8.49 9.40 -12.43
CA GLU A 19 -9.73 9.93 -11.83
C GLU A 19 -10.49 8.85 -11.04
N ASN A 20 -10.56 7.62 -11.56
CA ASN A 20 -11.22 6.52 -10.89
C ASN A 20 -10.46 6.08 -9.63
N ILE A 21 -9.13 6.01 -9.69
CA ILE A 21 -8.30 5.72 -8.51
C ILE A 21 -8.45 6.80 -7.45
N ASP A 22 -8.41 8.08 -7.84
CA ASP A 22 -8.60 9.18 -6.89
C ASP A 22 -9.97 9.09 -6.19
N LYS A 23 -11.03 8.76 -6.93
CA LYS A 23 -12.37 8.51 -6.35
C LYS A 23 -12.36 7.33 -5.37
N MET A 24 -11.81 6.19 -5.77
CA MET A 24 -11.71 4.99 -4.91
C MET A 24 -10.95 5.30 -3.63
N MET A 25 -9.77 5.93 -3.73
CA MET A 25 -8.93 6.26 -2.57
C MET A 25 -9.61 7.27 -1.66
N LYS A 26 -10.26 8.31 -2.21
CA LYS A 26 -11.07 9.25 -1.41
C LYS A 26 -12.20 8.55 -0.70
N TYR A 27 -12.87 7.60 -1.36
CA TYR A 27 -13.94 6.83 -0.74
C TYR A 27 -13.41 5.96 0.40
N CYS A 28 -12.29 5.26 0.23
CA CYS A 28 -11.64 4.53 1.33
C CYS A 28 -11.34 5.43 2.54
N LYS A 29 -10.84 6.66 2.31
CA LYS A 29 -10.58 7.61 3.39
C LYS A 29 -11.86 8.03 4.12
N VAL A 30 -12.95 8.22 3.39
CA VAL A 30 -14.25 8.61 3.98
C VAL A 30 -14.79 7.48 4.86
N ILE A 31 -14.74 6.23 4.39
CA ILE A 31 -15.39 5.11 5.09
C ILE A 31 -14.48 4.43 6.13
N CYS A 32 -13.19 4.77 6.23
CA CYS A 32 -12.26 4.05 7.10
C CYS A 32 -12.65 4.12 8.59
N GLU A 33 -13.12 5.27 9.06
CA GLU A 33 -13.51 5.44 10.47
C GLU A 33 -14.74 4.61 10.85
N ASP A 34 -15.72 4.51 9.95
CA ASP A 34 -16.90 3.67 10.11
C ASP A 34 -16.52 2.17 10.16
N ASN A 35 -15.36 1.83 9.59
CA ASN A 35 -14.79 0.49 9.61
C ASN A 35 -13.76 0.28 10.74
N ASN A 36 -13.70 1.18 11.74
CA ASN A 36 -12.78 1.11 12.88
C ASN A 36 -11.27 1.27 12.51
N TYR A 37 -10.98 2.04 11.46
CA TYR A 37 -9.62 2.41 11.06
C TYR A 37 -9.44 3.93 11.01
N VAL A 38 -8.20 4.40 11.13
CA VAL A 38 -7.80 5.78 10.87
C VAL A 38 -6.69 5.84 9.83
N GLN A 39 -6.64 6.90 9.05
CA GLN A 39 -5.60 7.09 8.04
C GLN A 39 -4.29 7.61 8.68
N CYS A 40 -3.15 7.05 8.29
CA CYS A 40 -1.82 7.45 8.79
C CYS A 40 -1.12 8.50 7.91
N THR A 41 -1.71 8.83 6.77
CA THR A 41 -1.13 9.73 5.76
C THR A 41 -2.16 10.75 5.32
N ASN A 42 -1.76 11.93 4.87
CA ASN A 42 -2.72 12.87 4.26
C ASN A 42 -2.89 12.60 2.75
N LYS A 43 -1.77 12.28 2.09
CA LYS A 43 -1.67 11.99 0.65
C LYS A 43 -1.34 10.52 0.45
N PHE A 44 -1.72 9.98 -0.70
CA PHE A 44 -1.24 8.66 -1.07
C PHE A 44 0.27 8.70 -1.35
N LEU A 45 0.92 7.59 -1.02
CA LEU A 45 2.32 7.36 -1.31
C LEU A 45 2.45 6.88 -2.75
N ARG A 46 3.50 7.34 -3.43
CA ARG A 46 3.81 7.00 -4.82
C ARG A 46 5.30 7.10 -5.08
N TRP A 47 5.79 6.31 -6.01
CA TRP A 47 7.08 6.58 -6.62
C TRP A 47 6.91 7.58 -7.78
N LYS A 48 7.84 8.53 -7.87
CA LYS A 48 7.95 9.49 -8.97
C LYS A 48 9.43 9.83 -9.14
N SER A 49 9.86 9.99 -10.37
CA SER A 49 11.20 10.45 -10.71
C SER A 49 11.13 11.36 -11.92
N ASP A 50 11.86 12.48 -11.90
CA ASP A 50 11.98 13.36 -13.06
C ASP A 50 13.13 12.90 -13.98
N SER A 51 14.04 12.07 -13.47
CA SER A 51 15.22 11.56 -14.20
C SER A 51 15.04 10.16 -14.78
N ASP A 52 13.96 9.46 -14.45
CA ASP A 52 13.66 8.10 -14.93
C ASP A 52 12.28 8.10 -15.60
N PHE A 53 12.22 7.64 -16.85
CA PHE A 53 10.99 7.62 -17.64
C PHE A 53 9.90 6.75 -17.01
N TYR A 54 10.26 5.69 -16.28
CA TYR A 54 9.29 4.89 -15.54
C TYR A 54 8.65 5.69 -14.40
N GLY A 55 9.33 6.72 -13.90
CA GLY A 55 8.85 7.59 -12.83
C GLY A 55 7.98 8.76 -13.30
N TRP A 56 7.78 8.90 -14.61
CA TRP A 56 6.92 9.94 -15.18
C TRP A 56 5.43 9.62 -15.01
N ALA A 57 5.07 8.34 -15.16
CA ALA A 57 3.71 7.84 -15.00
C ALA A 57 3.59 7.07 -13.68
N ILE A 58 2.61 7.45 -12.86
CA ILE A 58 2.38 6.80 -11.56
C ILE A 58 1.59 5.52 -11.83
N ASN A 59 2.20 4.38 -11.56
CA ASN A 59 1.57 3.07 -11.71
C ASN A 59 1.29 2.39 -10.35
N ASN A 60 1.60 3.05 -9.24
CA ASN A 60 1.44 2.50 -7.91
C ASN A 60 0.97 3.55 -6.90
N PHE A 61 -0.01 3.20 -6.08
CA PHE A 61 -0.67 4.09 -5.13
C PHE A 61 -0.84 3.41 -3.79
N ILE A 62 -0.38 4.04 -2.71
CA ILE A 62 -0.44 3.44 -1.36
C ILE A 62 -1.20 4.34 -0.38
N LEU A 63 -2.16 3.75 0.36
CA LEU A 63 -2.74 4.30 1.59
C LEU A 63 -2.33 3.44 2.78
N ILE A 64 -2.22 4.09 3.94
CA ILE A 64 -1.82 3.44 5.19
C ILE A 64 -2.88 3.77 6.24
N PHE A 65 -3.29 2.74 6.96
CA PHE A 65 -4.29 2.78 8.00
C PHE A 65 -3.79 2.11 9.28
N GLN A 66 -4.39 2.47 10.41
CA GLN A 66 -4.23 1.77 11.69
C GLN A 66 -5.58 1.57 12.34
N ASN A 67 -5.71 0.55 13.19
CA ASN A 67 -6.96 0.31 13.90
C ASN A 67 -7.24 1.47 14.87
N LYS A 68 -8.44 2.05 14.80
CA LYS A 68 -8.84 3.20 15.61
C LYS A 68 -8.88 2.89 17.11
N SER A 69 -9.11 1.63 17.47
CA SER A 69 -9.17 1.17 18.85
C SER A 69 -7.79 0.99 19.50
N ASP A 70 -6.71 0.96 18.71
CA ASP A 70 -5.35 0.86 19.26
C ASP A 70 -4.94 2.17 19.93
N MET A 71 -4.17 2.07 21.03
CA MET A 71 -3.66 3.23 21.78
C MET A 71 -2.85 4.14 20.86
N GLU A 72 -3.13 5.44 20.87
CA GLU A 72 -2.37 6.44 20.12
C GLU A 72 -1.13 6.89 20.90
N TYR A 73 0.02 6.93 20.21
CA TYR A 73 1.28 7.45 20.71
C TYR A 73 1.38 8.97 20.45
N GLU A 74 2.34 9.63 21.12
CA GLU A 74 2.58 11.07 20.95
C GLU A 74 2.97 11.47 19.51
N ASN A 75 3.51 10.53 18.73
CA ASN A 75 3.85 10.75 17.33
C ASN A 75 2.64 10.65 16.37
N GLY A 76 1.44 10.40 16.88
CA GLY A 76 0.18 10.30 16.13
C GLY A 76 -0.03 8.94 15.43
N LEU A 77 0.89 7.99 15.60
CA LEU A 77 0.68 6.59 15.21
C LEU A 77 0.11 5.80 16.38
N ARG A 78 -0.39 4.60 16.11
CA ARG A 78 -1.01 3.73 17.11
C ARG A 78 -0.18 2.50 17.45
N ASN A 79 -0.42 1.93 18.63
CA ASN A 79 0.18 0.69 19.12
C ASN A 79 -0.40 -0.54 18.43
N GLY A 80 -0.05 -0.70 17.16
CA GLY A 80 -0.54 -1.78 16.33
C GLY A 80 0.12 -1.78 14.96
N PRO A 81 -0.19 -2.79 14.13
CA PRO A 81 0.36 -2.89 12.80
C PRO A 81 -0.11 -1.75 11.89
N LEU A 82 0.64 -1.50 10.83
CA LEU A 82 0.20 -0.68 9.71
C LEU A 82 -0.54 -1.54 8.70
N TYR A 83 -1.76 -1.14 8.35
CA TYR A 83 -2.54 -1.77 7.30
C TYR A 83 -2.37 -0.98 6.00
N VAL A 84 -1.85 -1.63 4.97
CA VAL A 84 -1.43 -1.00 3.72
C VAL A 84 -2.37 -1.44 2.61
N LEU A 85 -3.02 -0.48 1.98
CA LEU A 85 -3.75 -0.65 0.73
C LEU A 85 -2.87 -0.14 -0.40
N GLU A 86 -2.50 -1.03 -1.31
CA GLU A 86 -1.71 -0.71 -2.48
C GLU A 86 -2.48 -1.05 -3.75
N ILE A 87 -2.58 -0.09 -4.68
CA ILE A 87 -3.14 -0.30 -6.02
C ILE A 87 -1.97 -0.29 -6.99
N ASP A 88 -1.77 -1.39 -7.72
CA ASP A 88 -0.63 -1.60 -8.62
C ASP A 88 -1.10 -1.91 -10.04
N PHE A 89 -0.59 -1.13 -10.99
CA PHE A 89 -0.82 -1.25 -12.42
C PHE A 89 0.37 -1.84 -13.16
N ASN A 90 1.16 -2.70 -12.50
CA ASN A 90 2.32 -3.34 -13.10
C ASN A 90 1.99 -3.82 -14.53
N TYR A 91 2.75 -3.31 -15.51
CA TYR A 91 2.44 -3.38 -16.93
C TYR A 91 2.36 -4.80 -17.49
N GLU A 92 2.90 -5.78 -16.77
CA GLU A 92 2.93 -7.19 -17.14
C GLU A 92 1.82 -8.04 -16.49
N CYS A 93 1.00 -7.44 -15.62
CA CYS A 93 0.02 -8.16 -14.80
C CYS A 93 -1.36 -7.48 -14.83
N ILE A 94 -2.36 -8.23 -14.35
CA ILE A 94 -3.69 -7.68 -14.12
C ILE A 94 -3.57 -6.56 -13.06
N PRO A 95 -4.25 -5.40 -13.24
CA PRO A 95 -4.36 -4.39 -12.20
C PRO A 95 -4.78 -5.01 -10.88
N THR A 96 -3.93 -4.91 -9.86
CA THR A 96 -4.07 -5.66 -8.61
C THR A 96 -4.17 -4.70 -7.44
N VAL A 97 -5.00 -5.06 -6.47
CA VAL A 97 -5.02 -4.46 -5.15
C VAL A 97 -4.33 -5.39 -4.16
N TYR A 98 -3.29 -4.89 -3.51
CA TYR A 98 -2.64 -5.58 -2.40
C TYR A 98 -3.13 -5.01 -1.08
N ILE A 99 -3.55 -5.91 -0.20
CA ILE A 99 -4.08 -5.61 1.13
C ILE A 99 -3.14 -6.28 2.11
N SER A 100 -2.44 -5.47 2.90
CA SER A 100 -1.31 -5.98 3.69
C SER A 100 -1.34 -5.50 5.12
N LYS A 101 -0.76 -6.30 6.01
CA LYS A 101 -0.44 -5.96 7.41
C LYS A 101 1.07 -5.90 7.57
N TYR A 102 1.60 -4.80 8.09
CA TYR A 102 3.02 -4.57 8.36
C TYR A 102 3.23 -4.40 9.86
N GLU A 103 4.08 -5.25 10.44
CA GLU A 103 4.36 -5.30 11.88
C GLU A 103 5.75 -4.73 12.16
N TYR A 104 5.83 -3.80 13.11
CA TYR A 104 7.05 -3.07 13.45
C TYR A 104 7.31 -3.18 14.94
N LYS A 105 8.59 -3.17 15.34
CA LYS A 105 8.97 -3.34 16.74
C LYS A 105 8.76 -2.09 17.60
N ASN A 106 9.16 -0.91 17.10
CA ASN A 106 9.25 0.32 17.89
C ASN A 106 8.62 1.52 17.15
N ILE A 107 7.34 1.39 16.77
CA ILE A 107 6.64 2.43 15.99
C ILE A 107 6.43 3.74 16.78
N ASP A 108 6.43 3.66 18.11
CA ASP A 108 6.34 4.78 19.06
C ASP A 108 7.55 5.72 18.98
N THR A 109 8.71 5.22 18.56
CA THR A 109 9.95 6.01 18.47
C THR A 109 10.07 6.83 17.19
N TRP A 110 9.13 6.71 16.26
CA TRP A 110 9.21 7.36 14.96
C TRP A 110 8.92 8.85 15.05
N SER A 111 9.65 9.65 14.27
CA SER A 111 9.64 11.11 14.35
C SER A 111 8.60 11.81 13.47
N GLY A 112 7.62 11.09 12.88
CA GLY A 112 6.51 11.72 12.18
C GLY A 112 5.78 10.84 11.15
N GLN A 113 4.84 11.47 10.43
CA GLN A 113 4.01 10.85 9.39
C GLN A 113 4.78 10.61 8.08
N PHE A 114 4.28 9.69 7.27
CA PHE A 114 4.88 9.35 5.97
C PHE A 114 4.64 10.42 4.92
N SER A 115 5.70 10.77 4.19
CA SER A 115 5.62 11.62 3.00
C SER A 115 5.17 10.80 1.79
N ALA A 116 4.69 11.46 0.74
CA ALA A 116 4.30 10.76 -0.48
C ALA A 116 5.47 9.99 -1.13
N ALA A 117 6.71 10.43 -0.90
CA ALA A 117 7.93 9.80 -1.43
C ALA A 117 8.38 8.57 -0.65
N ASP A 118 7.80 8.29 0.52
CA ASP A 118 8.14 7.12 1.34
C ASP A 118 7.57 5.80 0.79
N ASN A 119 6.97 5.80 -0.41
CA ASN A 119 6.42 4.62 -1.08
C ASN A 119 7.37 3.41 -1.07
N TRP A 120 8.66 3.65 -1.35
CA TRP A 120 9.68 2.60 -1.42
C TRP A 120 9.84 1.81 -0.11
N ARG A 121 9.50 2.41 1.05
CA ARG A 121 9.55 1.76 2.36
C ARG A 121 8.52 0.64 2.50
N PHE A 122 7.42 0.74 1.77
CA PHE A 122 6.31 -0.21 1.79
C PHE A 122 6.32 -1.10 0.55
N TYR A 123 6.69 -0.54 -0.60
CA TYR A 123 6.70 -1.24 -1.88
C TYR A 123 7.78 -2.35 -1.96
N TRP A 124 9.01 -2.06 -1.53
CA TRP A 124 10.14 -2.98 -1.72
C TRP A 124 10.17 -4.19 -0.80
N PRO A 125 9.80 -4.12 0.49
CA PRO A 125 9.83 -5.29 1.36
C PRO A 125 9.04 -6.50 0.85
N VAL A 126 7.97 -6.25 0.09
CA VAL A 126 7.08 -7.28 -0.45
C VAL A 126 7.37 -7.64 -1.92
N ARG A 127 8.53 -7.22 -2.44
CA ARG A 127 8.98 -7.45 -3.82
C ARG A 127 10.45 -7.83 -3.95
N LYS A 128 11.33 -7.21 -3.16
CA LYS A 128 12.78 -7.47 -3.14
C LYS A 128 13.12 -8.55 -2.12
N ARG A 129 13.61 -9.68 -2.64
CA ARG A 129 14.01 -10.86 -1.84
C ARG A 129 15.41 -10.77 -1.22
N GLU A 130 16.03 -9.58 -1.20
CA GLU A 130 17.37 -9.39 -0.63
C GLU A 130 17.33 -9.32 0.91
N TYR A 131 16.31 -8.66 1.46
CA TYR A 131 16.19 -8.42 2.91
C TYR A 131 15.04 -9.18 3.57
N PHE A 132 14.13 -9.71 2.75
CA PHE A 132 12.96 -10.44 3.20
C PHE A 132 12.77 -11.70 2.37
N LYS A 133 12.56 -12.83 3.04
CA LYS A 133 12.12 -14.07 2.42
C LYS A 133 10.60 -14.07 2.29
N GLN A 134 10.10 -14.62 1.19
CA GLN A 134 8.68 -14.83 0.96
C GLN A 134 8.32 -16.28 1.25
N GLU A 135 7.31 -16.48 2.08
CA GLU A 135 6.64 -17.74 2.35
C GLU A 135 5.18 -17.62 1.94
N LYS A 136 4.56 -18.71 1.49
CA LYS A 136 3.13 -18.72 1.10
C LYS A 136 2.34 -19.60 2.03
N ILE A 137 1.29 -19.05 2.64
CA ILE A 137 0.35 -19.79 3.50
C ILE A 137 -1.06 -19.56 2.97
N GLY A 138 -1.61 -20.58 2.31
CA GLY A 138 -2.91 -20.47 1.65
C GLY A 138 -2.90 -19.38 0.57
N GLU A 139 -3.78 -18.39 0.73
CA GLU A 139 -3.92 -17.22 -0.15
C GLU A 139 -3.01 -16.04 0.24
N TYR A 140 -2.22 -16.17 1.30
CA TYR A 140 -1.39 -15.09 1.83
C TYR A 140 0.09 -15.29 1.49
N ASP A 141 0.73 -14.19 1.10
CA ASP A 141 2.18 -14.06 1.05
C ASP A 141 2.67 -13.48 2.38
N ILE A 142 3.62 -14.15 3.03
CA ILE A 142 4.26 -13.72 4.27
C ILE A 142 5.70 -13.37 3.98
N TYR A 143 6.12 -12.18 4.42
CA TYR A 143 7.45 -11.65 4.26
C TYR A 143 8.11 -11.53 5.62
N LEU A 144 9.20 -12.26 5.80
CA LEU A 144 9.98 -12.29 7.03
C LEU A 144 11.41 -11.82 6.76
N PRO A 145 12.06 -11.12 7.70
CA PRO A 145 13.45 -10.71 7.56
C PRO A 145 14.39 -11.88 7.27
N GLU A 146 15.31 -11.67 6.34
CA GLU A 146 16.43 -12.58 6.09
C GLU A 146 17.48 -12.51 7.20
N VAL A 147 18.26 -13.59 7.33
CA VAL A 147 19.39 -13.62 8.27
C VAL A 147 20.40 -12.54 7.88
N ASN A 148 20.76 -11.68 8.84
CA ASN A 148 21.66 -10.51 8.68
C ASN A 148 21.05 -9.28 7.94
N SER A 149 19.73 -9.18 7.78
CA SER A 149 19.11 -7.99 7.16
C SER A 149 18.84 -6.83 8.12
N GLU A 150 19.07 -7.01 9.44
CA GLU A 150 18.69 -6.06 10.50
C GLU A 150 19.14 -4.62 10.22
N ILE A 151 20.42 -4.39 9.95
CA ILE A 151 20.95 -3.04 9.70
C ILE A 151 20.26 -2.37 8.50
N ALA A 152 20.11 -3.10 7.40
CA ALA A 152 19.45 -2.58 6.20
C ALA A 152 17.97 -2.30 6.47
N ARG A 153 17.31 -3.18 7.21
CA ARG A 153 15.89 -3.10 7.55
C ARG A 153 15.56 -1.96 8.51
N GLU A 154 16.39 -1.71 9.53
CA GLU A 154 16.27 -0.51 10.38
C GLU A 154 16.43 0.76 9.56
N LYS A 155 17.47 0.81 8.71
CA LYS A 155 17.79 2.00 7.92
C LYS A 155 16.75 2.33 6.85
N TYR A 156 16.31 1.32 6.11
CA TYR A 156 15.50 1.49 4.90
C TYR A 156 14.02 1.24 5.18
N TYR A 157 13.69 0.23 5.97
CA TYR A 157 12.32 -0.25 6.13
C TYR A 157 11.81 -0.09 7.57
N LEU A 158 12.35 0.86 8.33
CA LEU A 158 11.89 1.26 9.66
C LEU A 158 11.80 0.08 10.65
N GLY A 159 12.64 -0.94 10.49
CA GLY A 159 12.61 -2.11 11.35
C GLY A 159 11.37 -2.99 11.17
N LEU A 160 10.87 -3.14 9.93
CA LEU A 160 9.76 -4.03 9.57
C LEU A 160 10.03 -5.49 9.98
N GLU A 161 9.33 -6.02 10.97
CA GLU A 161 9.52 -7.39 11.49
C GLU A 161 8.79 -8.44 10.67
N ARG A 162 7.68 -8.07 10.06
CA ARG A 162 6.85 -8.98 9.26
C ARG A 162 5.90 -8.20 8.39
N ALA A 163 5.67 -8.68 7.17
CA ALA A 163 4.52 -8.26 6.37
C ALA A 163 3.71 -9.46 5.92
N VAL A 164 2.39 -9.35 5.96
CA VAL A 164 1.44 -10.33 5.41
C VAL A 164 0.64 -9.65 4.34
N ARG A 165 0.51 -10.26 3.17
CA ARG A 165 -0.15 -9.67 2.01
C ARG A 165 -1.17 -10.63 1.42
N TYR A 166 -2.35 -10.08 1.15
CA TYR A 166 -3.39 -10.66 0.31
C TYR A 166 -3.51 -9.85 -0.99
N SER A 167 -3.91 -10.50 -2.08
CA SER A 167 -4.03 -9.85 -3.40
C SER A 167 -5.42 -10.10 -3.99
N GLU A 168 -6.00 -9.07 -4.60
CA GLU A 168 -7.31 -9.11 -5.26
C GLU A 168 -7.20 -8.39 -6.62
N ASP A 169 -7.92 -8.85 -7.64
CA ASP A 169 -8.00 -8.13 -8.90
C ASP A 169 -8.75 -6.81 -8.70
N LEU A 170 -8.19 -5.69 -9.16
CA LEU A 170 -8.80 -4.37 -8.99
C LEU A 170 -10.18 -4.28 -9.63
N VAL A 171 -10.40 -5.03 -10.72
CA VAL A 171 -11.67 -5.02 -11.47
C VAL A 171 -12.84 -5.60 -10.66
N ASP A 172 -12.56 -6.37 -9.62
CA ASP A 172 -13.56 -6.98 -8.75
C ASP A 172 -13.98 -6.07 -7.58
N ILE A 173 -13.38 -4.87 -7.47
CA ILE A 173 -13.67 -3.91 -6.42
C ILE A 173 -14.50 -2.74 -6.97
N ASN A 174 -15.61 -2.44 -6.30
CA ASN A 174 -16.52 -1.34 -6.63
C ASN A 174 -17.07 -0.68 -5.35
N SER A 175 -17.92 0.35 -5.51
CA SER A 175 -18.48 1.11 -4.38
C SER A 175 -19.23 0.25 -3.37
N ASP A 176 -19.83 -0.84 -3.81
CA ASP A 176 -20.78 -1.62 -3.01
C ASP A 176 -20.06 -2.67 -2.16
N ASN A 177 -18.87 -3.14 -2.60
CA ASN A 177 -18.12 -4.19 -1.93
C ASN A 177 -16.76 -3.74 -1.36
N ILE A 178 -16.34 -2.49 -1.57
CA ILE A 178 -15.00 -2.03 -1.14
C ILE A 178 -14.78 -2.11 0.37
N ALA A 179 -15.83 -1.95 1.18
CA ALA A 179 -15.75 -2.08 2.63
C ALA A 179 -15.34 -3.50 3.04
N GLU A 180 -16.04 -4.49 2.49
CA GLU A 180 -15.75 -5.91 2.65
C GLU A 180 -14.36 -6.26 2.10
N LYS A 181 -14.12 -5.94 0.81
CA LYS A 181 -12.90 -6.32 0.11
C LYS A 181 -11.65 -5.77 0.77
N ILE A 182 -11.69 -4.57 1.36
CA ILE A 182 -10.51 -3.90 1.94
C ILE A 182 -10.51 -4.01 3.47
N PHE A 183 -11.53 -3.48 4.14
CA PHE A 183 -11.48 -3.30 5.61
C PHE A 183 -11.82 -4.59 6.36
N GLU A 184 -12.76 -5.41 5.89
CA GLU A 184 -12.93 -6.75 6.47
C GLU A 184 -11.70 -7.61 6.23
N ARG A 185 -11.04 -7.45 5.07
CA ARG A 185 -9.76 -8.13 4.83
C ARG A 185 -8.65 -7.65 5.77
N PHE A 186 -8.59 -6.37 6.14
CA PHE A 186 -7.69 -5.91 7.21
C PHE A 186 -8.01 -6.56 8.55
N ASN A 187 -9.28 -6.78 8.89
CA ASN A 187 -9.66 -7.51 10.09
C ASN A 187 -9.17 -8.96 10.04
N LEU A 188 -9.32 -9.66 8.92
CA LEU A 188 -8.82 -11.02 8.75
C LEU A 188 -7.28 -11.10 8.89
N LEU A 189 -6.56 -10.12 8.32
CA LEU A 189 -5.10 -10.05 8.42
C LEU A 189 -4.62 -9.81 9.85
N ARG A 190 -5.45 -9.25 10.74
CA ARG A 190 -5.09 -9.04 12.14
C ARG A 190 -4.71 -10.35 12.82
N ASP A 191 -5.44 -11.42 12.52
CA ASP A 191 -5.35 -12.72 13.19
C ASP A 191 -4.31 -13.67 12.56
N ILE A 192 -3.62 -13.24 11.51
CA ILE A 192 -2.58 -14.01 10.80
C ILE A 192 -1.19 -13.58 11.24
#